data_AF-A0A957KSA8-F1
#
_entry.id   AF-A0A957KSA8-F1
#
_cell.length_a   1.000
_cell.length_b   1.000
_cell.length_c   1.000
_cell.angle_alpha   90.00
_cell.angle_beta   90.00
_cell.angle_gamma   90.00
#
_symmetry.space_group_name_H-M   'P 1'
#
loop_
_entity.id
_entity.type
_entity.pdbx_description
1 polymer ?
#
loop_
_entity_poly.entity_id
_entity_poly.type
_entity_poly.pdbx_seq_one_letter_code
_entity_poly.pdbx_strand_id
1 'polypeptide(L)' 'EDPDAAGIRIARGGGWAAVRKMVRGAYRNWDGPRSRHNDLGYRLARTLS' A
#
# COMPACT_ATOMS: atom_id res chain seq x y z
N GLU A 1 8.75 -18.39 -9.15
CA GLU A 1 8.47 -16.96 -9.37
C GLU A 1 9.46 -16.14 -8.58
N ASP A 2 10.03 -15.12 -9.20
CA ASP A 2 10.82 -14.10 -8.49
C ASP A 2 9.83 -13.09 -7.87
N PRO A 3 9.71 -13.02 -6.53
CA PRO A 3 8.80 -12.09 -5.87
C PRO A 3 9.17 -10.61 -6.11
N ASP A 4 10.42 -10.33 -6.51
CA ASP A 4 10.89 -8.99 -6.83
C ASP A 4 10.58 -8.61 -8.29
N ALA A 5 10.33 -9.59 -9.17
CA ALA A 5 9.84 -9.34 -10.53
C ALA A 5 8.46 -8.69 -10.56
N ALA A 6 7.68 -8.81 -9.46
CA ALA A 6 6.39 -8.16 -9.31
C ALA A 6 6.47 -6.62 -9.21
N GLY A 7 7.67 -6.07 -8.96
CA GLY A 7 7.91 -4.64 -8.87
C GLY A 7 7.24 -3.93 -7.68
N ILE A 8 7.40 -2.61 -7.65
CA ILE A 8 6.86 -1.74 -6.60
C ILE A 8 5.33 -1.87 -6.49
N ARG A 9 4.80 -1.96 -5.26
CA ARG A 9 3.36 -2.00 -4.94
C ARG A 9 2.88 -0.66 -4.39
N ILE A 10 1.63 -0.30 -4.69
CA ILE A 10 1.03 0.95 -4.23
C ILE A 10 0.20 0.72 -2.97
N ALA A 11 0.51 1.46 -1.91
CA ALA A 11 -0.31 1.55 -0.69
C ALA A 11 -1.12 2.85 -0.68
N ARG A 12 -2.33 2.81 -0.12
CA ARG A 12 -3.29 3.93 -0.08
C ARG A 12 -3.80 4.17 1.34
N GLY A 13 -4.29 5.38 1.60
CA GLY A 13 -4.99 5.73 2.83
C GLY A 13 -4.09 6.23 3.97
N GLY A 14 -2.82 5.81 4.01
CA GLY A 14 -1.89 6.19 5.08
C GLY A 14 -2.12 5.40 6.38
N GLY A 15 -1.06 5.23 7.17
CA GLY A 15 -1.08 4.59 8.49
C GLY A 15 -1.04 5.60 9.65
N TRP A 16 -0.84 5.10 10.87
CA TRP A 16 -0.79 5.92 12.08
C TRP A 16 0.36 6.94 12.10
N ALA A 17 1.43 6.69 11.35
CA ALA A 17 2.58 7.59 11.21
C ALA A 17 2.45 8.59 10.04
N ALA A 18 1.36 8.54 9.26
CA ALA A 18 1.22 9.35 8.06
C ALA A 18 0.89 10.82 8.37
N VAL A 19 1.56 11.75 7.69
CA VAL A 19 1.23 13.18 7.78
C VAL A 19 0.03 13.54 6.90
N ARG A 20 -0.63 14.67 7.18
CA ARG A 20 -1.85 15.15 6.49
C ARG A 20 -1.78 15.11 4.94
N LYS A 21 -0.60 15.36 4.36
CA LYS A 21 -0.41 15.36 2.90
C LYS A 21 -0.47 13.97 2.27
N MET A 22 -0.23 12.91 3.05
CA MET A 22 -0.16 11.51 2.60
C MET A 22 -1.52 10.78 2.67
N VAL A 23 -2.50 11.32 3.37
CA VAL A 23 -3.84 10.71 3.57
C VAL A 23 -4.85 11.20 2.51
N ARG A 24 -4.39 11.92 1.48
CA ARG A 24 -5.28 12.36 0.38
C ARG A 24 -5.64 11.17 -0.50
N GLY A 25 -6.87 11.13 -1.03
CA GLY A 25 -7.33 10.05 -1.90
C GLY A 25 -6.46 9.84 -3.15
N ALA A 26 -5.86 10.92 -3.68
CA ALA A 26 -4.95 10.88 -4.82
C ALA A 26 -3.50 10.52 -4.46
N TYR A 27 -3.12 10.48 -3.17
CA TYR A 27 -1.77 10.11 -2.77
C TYR A 27 -1.52 8.62 -3.01
N ARG A 28 -0.33 8.28 -3.51
CA ARG A 28 0.09 6.93 -3.85
C ARG A 28 1.40 6.64 -3.14
N ASN A 29 1.33 6.04 -1.95
CA ASN A 29 2.54 5.55 -1.30
C ASN A 29 3.04 4.31 -2.04
N TRP A 30 4.32 4.01 -1.93
CA TRP A 30 4.92 2.91 -2.67
C TRP A 30 5.97 2.18 -1.84
N ASP A 31 6.06 0.87 -2.04
CA ASP A 31 7.06 0.04 -1.37
C ASP A 31 7.27 -1.28 -2.13
N GLY A 32 8.33 -2.00 -1.80
CA GLY A 32 8.58 -3.34 -2.29
C GLY A 32 7.55 -4.36 -1.75
N PRO A 33 7.27 -5.45 -2.49
CA PRO A 33 6.31 -6.46 -2.06
C PRO A 33 6.73 -7.23 -0.79
N ARG A 34 8.02 -7.18 -0.42
CA ARG A 34 8.58 -7.81 0.78
C ARG A 34 8.59 -6.89 2.01
N SER A 35 8.18 -5.63 1.85
CA SER A 35 8.18 -4.65 2.93
C SER A 35 7.09 -4.95 3.94
N ARG A 36 7.46 -4.89 5.21
CA ARG A 36 6.63 -5.34 6.36
C ARG A 36 6.59 -4.28 7.45
N HIS A 37 6.58 -3.00 7.06
CA HIS A 37 6.45 -1.91 8.01
C HIS A 37 5.15 -2.05 8.81
N ASN A 38 5.21 -1.70 10.09
CA ASN A 38 4.10 -1.84 11.04
C ASN A 38 2.97 -0.82 10.81
N ASP A 39 3.11 0.06 9.82
CA ASP A 39 2.10 1.01 9.37
C ASP A 39 1.42 0.57 8.05
N LEU A 40 1.78 -0.61 7.51
CA LEU A 40 1.11 -1.25 6.37
C LEU A 40 0.01 -2.23 6.83
N GLY A 41 -1.03 -2.36 6.02
CA GLY A 41 -2.14 -3.28 6.27
C GLY A 41 -2.94 -3.61 5.01
N TYR A 42 -3.86 -4.56 5.12
CA TYR A 42 -4.68 -5.05 4.01
C TYR A 42 -6.15 -4.67 4.18
N ARG A 43 -6.79 -4.29 3.07
CA ARG A 43 -8.25 -4.14 2.96
C ARG A 43 -8.77 -5.12 1.92
N LEU A 44 -9.65 -6.02 2.33
CA LEU A 44 -10.25 -6.99 1.44
C LEU A 44 -11.17 -6.31 0.42
N ALA A 45 -11.19 -6.83 -0.80
CA ALA A 45 -12.08 -6.41 -1.88
C ALA A 45 -12.62 -7.66 -2.59
N ARG A 46 -13.80 -7.55 -3.21
CA ARG A 46 -14.41 -8.62 -4.00
C ARG A 46 -14.95 -8.08 -5.32
N THR A 47 -14.99 -8.92 -6.34
CA THR A 47 -15.70 -8.63 -7.60
C THR A 47 -17.21 -8.71 -7.36
N LEU A 48 -17.95 -7.75 -7.92
CA LEU A 48 -19.41 -7.81 -8.02
C LEU A 48 -19.78 -8.36 -9.40
N SER A 49 -20.63 -9.38 -9.43
CA SER A 49 -21.19 -10.00 -10.64
C SER A 49 -22.41 -9.26 -11.13
#